data_AF-A0A5R9IQ51-F1
#
_entry.id   AF-A0A5R9IQ51-F1
#
_cell.length_a   1.000
_cell.length_b   1.000
_cell.length_c   1.000
_cell.angle_alpha   90.00
_cell.angle_beta   90.00
_cell.angle_gamma   90.00
#
_symmetry.space_group_name_H-M   'P 1'
#
loop_
_entity.id
_entity.type
_entity.pdbx_description
1 polymer ?
#
loop_
_entity_poly.entity_id
_entity_poly.type
_entity_poly.pdbx_seq_one_letter_code
_entity_poly.pdbx_strand_id
1 'polypeptide(L)'
;MGIQLLGGRILAPYFGSSVHVWGSIITVFMLALSIGYLSGGRLSLNNPSLKRFGSIFILAGVTLLPLIYFTTDILDWVFINIEDSRYGSLAASTILFLIPTIILGMISPYSIRLLVTHQDESGQIAGLLYFVSTMGSALGTLLTSFYLVLWFEVNQILFSLCGLLVVLGALAWAYQHFFSEKSAEVLAHG
;
A
#
# COMPACT_ATOMS: atom_id res chain seq x y z
N MET A 1 -2.90 -6.25 -1.19
CA MET A 1 -4.13 -6.75 -1.84
C MET A 1 -5.37 -6.75 -0.95
N GLY A 2 -5.27 -6.87 0.39
CA GLY A 2 -6.45 -6.81 1.27
C GLY A 2 -7.35 -5.57 1.09
N ILE A 3 -6.75 -4.38 0.95
CA ILE A 3 -7.51 -3.13 0.72
C ILE A 3 -8.28 -3.16 -0.61
N GLN A 4 -7.73 -3.78 -1.66
CA GLN A 4 -8.41 -3.95 -2.95
C GLN A 4 -9.70 -4.76 -2.80
N LEU A 5 -9.66 -5.83 -2.00
CA LEU A 5 -10.86 -6.63 -1.69
C LEU A 5 -11.86 -5.85 -0.84
N LEU A 6 -11.39 -5.12 0.17
CA LEU A 6 -12.24 -4.25 0.99
C LEU A 6 -12.91 -3.18 0.14
N GLY A 7 -12.25 -2.67 -0.88
CA GLY A 7 -12.83 -1.74 -1.86
C GLY A 7 -14.13 -2.26 -2.47
N GLY A 8 -14.19 -3.55 -2.80
CA GLY A 8 -15.43 -4.18 -3.30
C GLY A 8 -16.56 -4.10 -2.28
N ARG A 9 -16.27 -4.32 -0.99
CA ARG A 9 -17.27 -4.18 0.09
C ARG A 9 -17.64 -2.74 0.39
N ILE A 10 -16.69 -1.81 0.26
CA ILE A 10 -16.91 -0.37 0.47
C ILE A 10 -17.83 0.18 -0.63
N LEU A 11 -17.63 -0.22 -1.89
CA LEU A 11 -18.41 0.27 -3.03
C LEU A 11 -19.74 -0.45 -3.23
N ALA A 12 -19.88 -1.69 -2.74
CA ALA A 12 -21.07 -2.52 -2.98
C ALA A 12 -22.42 -1.88 -2.56
N PRO A 13 -22.53 -1.18 -1.41
CA PRO A 13 -23.80 -0.54 -1.01
C PRO A 13 -24.27 0.53 -1.99
N TYR A 14 -23.36 1.16 -2.73
CA TYR A 14 -23.64 2.27 -3.64
C TYR A 14 -23.79 1.81 -5.09
N PHE A 15 -22.84 1.00 -5.56
CA PHE A 15 -22.72 0.68 -6.99
C PHE A 15 -23.03 -0.80 -7.31
N GLY A 16 -23.26 -1.61 -6.27
CA GLY A 16 -23.48 -3.05 -6.39
C GLY A 16 -22.19 -3.84 -6.61
N SER A 17 -22.33 -5.11 -7.00
CA SER A 17 -21.22 -6.06 -7.18
C SER A 17 -21.03 -6.51 -8.63
N SER A 18 -21.32 -5.63 -9.59
CA SER A 18 -21.24 -5.97 -11.02
C SER A 18 -19.79 -6.13 -11.50
N VAL A 19 -19.61 -6.74 -12.68
CA VAL A 19 -18.30 -6.86 -13.35
C VAL A 19 -17.67 -5.49 -13.60
N HIS A 20 -18.48 -4.45 -13.81
CA HIS A 20 -17.99 -3.09 -14.02
C HIS A 20 -17.39 -2.47 -12.75
N VAL A 21 -17.97 -2.73 -11.58
CA VAL A 21 -17.44 -2.24 -10.30
C VAL A 21 -16.10 -2.90 -9.98
N TRP A 22 -16.04 -4.23 -10.11
CA TRP A 22 -14.79 -4.96 -9.92
C TRP A 22 -13.73 -4.59 -10.96
N GLY A 23 -14.13 -4.41 -12.22
CA GLY A 23 -13.27 -3.91 -13.28
C GLY A 23 -12.64 -2.56 -12.92
N SER A 24 -13.46 -1.63 -12.44
CA SER A 24 -13.00 -0.31 -11.97
C SER A 24 -11.97 -0.40 -10.85
N ILE A 25 -12.25 -1.19 -9.81
CA ILE A 25 -11.33 -1.39 -8.68
C ILE A 25 -10.01 -1.98 -9.18
N ILE A 26 -10.05 -3.05 -10.00
CA ILE A 26 -8.85 -3.70 -10.51
C ILE A 26 -8.03 -2.73 -11.37
N THR A 27 -8.67 -2.01 -12.30
CA THR A 27 -8.00 -1.04 -13.18
C THR A 27 -7.31 0.06 -12.37
N VAL A 28 -8.00 0.67 -11.40
CA VAL A 28 -7.40 1.73 -10.57
C VAL A 28 -6.22 1.20 -9.77
N PHE A 29 -6.33 0.03 -9.15
CA PHE A 29 -5.23 -0.55 -8.39
C PHE A 29 -4.04 -0.92 -9.29
N MET A 30 -4.26 -1.52 -10.45
CA MET A 30 -3.16 -1.85 -11.38
C MET A 30 -2.45 -0.60 -11.90
N LEU A 31 -3.20 0.44 -12.26
CA LEU A 31 -2.62 1.73 -12.68
C LEU A 31 -1.83 2.39 -11.55
N ALA A 32 -2.43 2.46 -10.35
CA ALA A 32 -1.77 3.03 -9.17
C ALA A 32 -0.48 2.28 -8.83
N LEU A 33 -0.51 0.94 -8.82
CA LEU A 33 0.68 0.12 -8.59
C LEU A 33 1.74 0.34 -9.66
N SER A 34 1.37 0.40 -10.95
CA SER A 34 2.31 0.70 -12.04
C SER A 34 3.03 2.03 -11.84
N ILE A 35 2.27 3.09 -11.51
CA ILE A 35 2.81 4.42 -11.19
C ILE A 35 3.70 4.35 -9.94
N GLY A 36 3.29 3.61 -8.92
CA GLY A 36 4.04 3.36 -7.70
C GLY A 36 5.35 2.63 -7.96
N TYR A 37 5.36 1.61 -8.82
CA TYR A 37 6.56 0.86 -9.19
C TYR A 37 7.58 1.76 -9.88
N LEU A 38 7.13 2.58 -10.84
CA LEU A 38 8.00 3.53 -11.53
C LEU A 38 8.54 4.59 -10.57
N SER A 39 7.67 5.18 -9.75
CA SER A 39 8.02 6.27 -8.82
C SER A 39 8.93 5.78 -7.70
N GLY A 40 8.66 4.62 -7.13
CA GLY A 40 9.48 3.98 -6.10
C GLY A 40 10.85 3.58 -6.63
N GLY A 41 10.91 3.03 -7.84
CA GLY A 41 12.16 2.74 -8.54
C GLY A 41 13.02 3.98 -8.73
N ARG A 42 12.43 5.07 -9.24
CA ARG A 42 13.13 6.37 -9.39
C ARG A 42 13.59 6.94 -8.05
N LEU A 43 12.73 6.93 -7.03
CA LEU A 43 13.06 7.44 -5.69
C LEU A 43 14.23 6.66 -5.06
N SER A 44 14.35 5.37 -5.37
CA SER A 44 15.39 4.50 -4.84
C SER A 44 16.80 4.78 -5.41
N LEU A 45 16.90 5.50 -6.53
CA LEU A 45 18.20 5.82 -7.14
C LEU A 45 18.97 6.89 -6.37
N ASN A 46 18.27 7.83 -5.74
CA ASN A 46 18.89 8.98 -5.08
C ASN A 46 19.09 8.70 -3.59
N ASN A 47 20.26 8.20 -3.16
CA ASN A 47 20.58 7.93 -1.75
C ASN A 47 19.52 7.05 -1.04
N PRO A 48 19.41 5.77 -1.44
CA PRO A 48 18.51 4.83 -0.78
C PRO A 48 18.85 4.70 0.71
N SER A 49 17.84 4.75 1.58
CA SER A 49 18.02 4.62 3.03
C SER A 49 16.79 4.00 3.70
N LEU A 50 17.00 3.34 4.85
CA LEU A 50 15.89 2.78 5.62
C LEU A 50 14.96 3.87 6.17
N LYS A 51 15.48 5.09 6.41
CA LYS A 51 14.64 6.23 6.80
C LYS A 51 13.63 6.60 5.71
N ARG A 52 14.06 6.70 4.46
CA ARG A 52 13.15 6.97 3.34
C ARG A 52 12.18 5.82 3.12
N PHE A 53 12.65 4.58 3.23
CA PHE A 53 11.78 3.42 3.18
C PHE A 53 10.69 3.46 4.25
N GLY A 54 11.06 3.71 5.51
CA GLY A 54 10.09 3.86 6.60
C GLY A 54 9.11 5.01 6.38
N SER A 55 9.54 6.11 5.74
CA SER A 55 8.63 7.21 5.39
C SER A 55 7.59 6.82 4.35
N ILE A 56 7.90 5.91 3.42
CA ILE A 56 6.91 5.38 2.45
C ILE A 56 5.82 4.61 3.20
N PHE A 57 6.19 3.80 4.19
CA PHE A 57 5.23 3.06 5.03
C PHE A 57 4.33 4.00 5.84
N ILE A 58 4.91 4.99 6.52
CA ILE A 58 4.13 5.98 7.28
C ILE A 58 3.19 6.74 6.35
N LEU A 59 3.69 7.21 5.21
CA LEU A 59 2.87 7.95 4.24
C LEU A 59 1.75 7.07 3.67
N ALA A 60 1.99 5.80 3.39
CA ALA A 60 0.95 4.85 2.99
C ALA A 60 -0.13 4.70 4.07
N GLY A 61 0.26 4.56 5.34
CA GLY A 61 -0.69 4.49 6.46
C GLY A 61 -1.50 5.77 6.63
N VAL A 62 -0.86 6.93 6.55
CA VAL A 62 -1.53 8.24 6.69
C VAL A 62 -2.50 8.49 5.52
N THR A 63 -2.11 8.17 4.30
CA THR A 63 -2.97 8.36 3.11
C THR A 63 -4.12 7.36 3.03
N LEU A 64 -4.15 6.35 3.89
CA LEU A 64 -5.31 5.48 4.09
C LEU A 64 -6.32 6.04 5.11
N LEU A 65 -5.94 6.97 5.99
CA LEU A 65 -6.85 7.56 6.97
C LEU A 65 -8.06 8.26 6.35
N PRO A 66 -7.95 8.99 5.21
CA PRO A 66 -9.11 9.57 4.57
C PRO A 66 -10.18 8.55 4.17
N LEU A 67 -9.80 7.31 3.87
CA LEU A 67 -10.76 6.24 3.56
C LEU A 67 -11.58 5.84 4.79
N ILE A 68 -11.11 6.12 5.99
CA ILE A 68 -11.84 5.80 7.21
C ILE A 68 -12.84 6.91 7.53
N TYR A 69 -12.44 8.16 7.36
CA TYR A 69 -13.23 9.31 7.80
C TYR A 69 -14.14 9.91 6.71
N PHE A 70 -13.75 9.86 5.44
CA PHE A 70 -14.44 10.56 4.34
C PHE A 70 -15.09 9.62 3.32
N THR A 71 -15.01 8.31 3.50
CA THR A 71 -15.55 7.36 2.51
C THR A 71 -17.03 7.54 2.27
N THR A 72 -17.85 7.66 3.32
CA THR A 72 -19.30 7.89 3.17
C THR A 72 -19.59 9.19 2.42
N ASP A 73 -18.97 10.30 2.81
CA ASP A 73 -19.19 11.60 2.17
C ASP A 73 -18.80 11.59 0.69
N ILE A 74 -17.65 10.96 0.37
CA ILE A 74 -17.16 10.83 -1.01
C ILE A 74 -18.11 9.94 -1.83
N LEU A 75 -18.54 8.80 -1.28
CA LEU A 75 -19.42 7.88 -1.98
C LEU A 75 -20.81 8.47 -2.21
N ASP A 76 -21.39 9.14 -1.21
CA ASP A 76 -22.66 9.86 -1.34
C ASP A 76 -22.56 10.93 -2.43
N TRP A 77 -21.49 11.73 -2.40
CA TRP A 77 -21.27 12.77 -3.41
C TRP A 77 -21.13 12.19 -4.82
N VAL A 78 -20.32 11.13 -5.00
CA VAL A 78 -20.16 10.49 -6.32
C VAL A 78 -21.47 9.87 -6.78
N PHE A 79 -22.20 9.19 -5.90
CA PHE A 79 -23.44 8.49 -6.22
C PHE A 79 -24.55 9.46 -6.67
N ILE A 80 -24.62 10.65 -6.07
CA ILE A 80 -25.60 11.68 -6.46
C ILE A 80 -25.21 12.35 -7.79
N ASN A 81 -23.91 12.57 -8.04
CA ASN A 81 -23.45 13.32 -9.21
C ASN A 81 -23.20 12.45 -10.46
N ILE A 82 -23.06 11.13 -10.32
CA ILE A 82 -22.78 10.21 -11.42
C ILE A 82 -23.80 9.07 -11.43
N GLU A 83 -24.84 9.23 -12.26
CA GLU A 83 -25.96 8.28 -12.33
C GLU A 83 -25.55 6.88 -12.81
N ASP A 84 -24.62 6.79 -13.78
CA ASP A 84 -24.16 5.49 -14.29
C ASP A 84 -23.13 4.87 -13.33
N SER A 85 -23.54 3.77 -12.70
CA SER A 85 -22.72 2.96 -11.77
C SER A 85 -21.34 2.58 -12.34
N ARG A 86 -21.18 2.42 -13.66
CA ARG A 86 -19.88 2.11 -14.28
C ARG A 86 -18.89 3.26 -14.08
N TYR A 87 -19.31 4.47 -14.37
CA TYR A 87 -18.46 5.67 -14.21
C TYR A 87 -18.39 6.10 -12.74
N GLY A 88 -19.47 5.94 -11.97
CA GLY A 88 -19.52 6.23 -10.55
C GLY A 88 -18.53 5.37 -9.75
N SER A 89 -18.53 4.05 -9.98
CA SER A 89 -17.58 3.14 -9.32
C SER A 89 -16.13 3.39 -9.73
N LEU A 90 -15.87 3.78 -10.99
CA LEU A 90 -14.55 4.17 -11.46
C LEU A 90 -14.05 5.46 -10.79
N ALA A 91 -14.89 6.49 -10.73
CA ALA A 91 -14.58 7.75 -10.09
C ALA A 91 -14.34 7.56 -8.58
N ALA A 92 -15.25 6.87 -7.89
CA ALA A 92 -15.13 6.55 -6.47
C ALA A 92 -13.84 5.76 -6.18
N SER A 93 -13.57 4.71 -6.95
CA SER A 93 -12.34 3.91 -6.78
C SER A 93 -11.09 4.76 -6.98
N THR A 94 -11.10 5.66 -7.97
CA THR A 94 -9.98 6.56 -8.25
C THR A 94 -9.75 7.53 -7.09
N ILE A 95 -10.78 8.21 -6.62
CA ILE A 95 -10.67 9.20 -5.54
C ILE A 95 -10.18 8.53 -4.25
N LEU A 96 -10.75 7.36 -3.92
CA LEU A 96 -10.45 6.68 -2.65
C LEU A 96 -9.11 5.95 -2.67
N PHE A 97 -8.79 5.21 -3.74
CA PHE A 97 -7.69 4.24 -3.69
C PHE A 97 -6.44 4.65 -4.45
N LEU A 98 -6.48 5.64 -5.35
CA LEU A 98 -5.36 5.94 -6.23
C LEU A 98 -4.10 6.34 -5.45
N ILE A 99 -4.20 7.37 -4.61
CA ILE A 99 -3.06 7.92 -3.86
C ILE A 99 -2.43 6.89 -2.92
N PRO A 100 -3.16 6.25 -1.99
CA PRO A 100 -2.55 5.29 -1.07
C PRO A 100 -1.96 4.08 -1.81
N THR A 101 -2.60 3.64 -2.91
CA THR A 101 -2.09 2.50 -3.69
C THR A 101 -0.83 2.84 -4.47
N ILE A 102 -0.68 4.07 -4.97
CA ILE A 102 0.58 4.53 -5.58
C ILE A 102 1.71 4.41 -4.56
N ILE A 103 1.51 4.92 -3.34
CA ILE A 103 2.53 4.93 -2.30
C ILE A 103 2.86 3.50 -1.86
N LEU A 104 1.86 2.63 -1.68
CA LEU A 104 2.06 1.21 -1.40
C LEU A 104 2.85 0.51 -2.52
N GLY A 105 2.59 0.86 -3.78
CA GLY A 105 3.32 0.35 -4.94
C GLY A 105 4.82 0.67 -4.88
N MET A 106 5.23 1.77 -4.25
CA MET A 106 6.65 2.14 -4.16
C MET A 106 7.49 1.19 -3.31
N ILE A 107 6.85 0.39 -2.43
CA ILE A 107 7.54 -0.47 -1.45
C ILE A 107 8.41 -1.52 -2.15
N SER A 108 7.88 -2.23 -3.16
CA SER A 108 8.58 -3.33 -3.82
C SER A 108 9.89 -2.90 -4.51
N PRO A 109 9.90 -1.95 -5.46
CA PRO A 109 11.15 -1.56 -6.13
C PRO A 109 12.15 -0.90 -5.16
N TYR A 110 11.67 -0.18 -4.15
CA TYR A 110 12.55 0.41 -3.13
C TYR A 110 13.23 -0.67 -2.27
N SER A 111 12.49 -1.73 -1.93
CA SER A 111 13.03 -2.89 -1.19
C SER A 111 14.12 -3.61 -1.99
N ILE A 112 13.90 -3.84 -3.28
CA ILE A 112 14.93 -4.44 -4.16
C ILE A 112 16.20 -3.60 -4.10
N ARG A 113 16.08 -2.27 -4.26
CA ARG A 113 17.25 -1.39 -4.24
C ARG A 113 18.01 -1.39 -2.91
N LEU A 114 17.32 -1.54 -1.78
CA LEU A 114 17.96 -1.64 -0.46
C LEU A 114 18.65 -2.99 -0.23
N LEU A 115 18.13 -4.07 -0.81
CA LEU A 115 18.62 -5.43 -0.62
C LEU A 115 19.74 -5.81 -1.60
N VAL A 116 19.77 -5.18 -2.79
CA VAL A 116 20.79 -5.46 -3.81
C VAL A 116 22.09 -4.75 -3.45
N THR A 117 23.08 -5.54 -3.03
CA THR A 117 24.46 -5.10 -2.77
C THR A 117 25.36 -5.17 -3.98
N HIS A 118 25.21 -6.22 -4.80
CA HIS A 118 25.98 -6.45 -6.03
C HIS A 118 25.03 -6.58 -7.23
N GLN A 119 25.45 -6.10 -8.40
CA GLN A 119 24.59 -6.12 -9.60
C GLN A 119 24.21 -7.55 -10.02
N ASP A 120 25.09 -8.52 -9.78
CA ASP A 120 24.93 -9.93 -10.16
C ASP A 120 23.81 -10.63 -9.36
N GLU A 121 23.45 -10.12 -8.18
CA GLU A 121 22.41 -10.69 -7.31
C GLU A 121 21.02 -10.07 -7.56
N SER A 122 20.95 -9.05 -8.42
CA SER A 122 19.73 -8.27 -8.63
C SER A 122 18.52 -9.12 -9.05
N GLY A 123 18.73 -10.10 -9.93
CA GLY A 123 17.69 -11.05 -10.35
C GLY A 123 17.22 -11.97 -9.22
N GLN A 124 18.15 -12.47 -8.41
CA GLN A 124 17.83 -13.38 -7.29
C GLN A 124 17.04 -12.65 -6.20
N ILE A 125 17.47 -11.45 -5.81
CA ILE A 125 16.78 -10.62 -4.81
C ILE A 125 15.40 -10.20 -5.31
N ALA A 126 15.27 -9.81 -6.58
CA ALA A 126 13.98 -9.49 -7.18
C ALA A 126 13.04 -10.71 -7.17
N GLY A 127 13.55 -11.89 -7.54
CA GLY A 127 12.78 -13.15 -7.52
C GLY A 127 12.28 -13.51 -6.13
N LEU A 128 13.15 -13.45 -5.11
CA LEU A 128 12.78 -13.70 -3.71
C LEU A 128 11.73 -12.70 -3.23
N LEU A 129 11.89 -11.42 -3.55
CA LEU A 129 10.93 -10.40 -3.15
C LEU A 129 9.57 -10.61 -3.83
N TYR A 130 9.54 -10.98 -5.11
CA TYR A 130 8.28 -11.32 -5.79
C TYR A 130 7.61 -12.57 -5.20
N PHE A 131 8.38 -13.59 -4.82
CA PHE A 131 7.85 -14.76 -4.13
C PHE A 131 7.19 -14.36 -2.80
N VAL A 132 7.92 -13.65 -1.93
CA VAL A 132 7.41 -13.22 -0.62
C VAL A 132 6.20 -12.29 -0.77
N SER A 133 6.26 -11.34 -1.71
CA SER A 133 5.16 -10.39 -1.98
C SER A 133 3.91 -11.08 -2.51
N THR A 134 4.06 -12.04 -3.41
CA THR A 134 2.93 -12.78 -3.98
C THR A 134 2.31 -13.72 -2.95
N MET A 135 3.14 -14.47 -2.22
CA MET A 135 2.66 -15.37 -1.17
C MET A 135 2.00 -14.58 -0.03
N GLY A 136 2.60 -13.48 0.41
CA GLY A 136 2.03 -12.58 1.40
C GLY A 136 0.72 -11.94 0.91
N SER A 137 0.63 -11.58 -0.37
CA SER A 137 -0.62 -11.09 -0.97
C SER A 137 -1.69 -12.16 -1.01
N ALA A 138 -1.37 -13.41 -1.37
CA ALA A 138 -2.32 -14.52 -1.36
C ALA A 138 -2.84 -14.81 0.06
N LEU A 139 -1.94 -14.97 1.03
CA LEU A 139 -2.31 -15.20 2.43
C LEU A 139 -3.09 -14.02 3.02
N GLY A 140 -2.65 -12.79 2.77
CA GLY A 140 -3.34 -11.59 3.25
C GLY A 140 -4.72 -11.42 2.62
N THR A 141 -4.87 -11.79 1.35
CA THR A 141 -6.16 -11.80 0.64
C THR A 141 -7.10 -12.82 1.27
N LEU A 142 -6.66 -14.07 1.48
CA LEU A 142 -7.44 -15.11 2.15
C LEU A 142 -7.80 -14.71 3.58
N LEU A 143 -6.83 -14.23 4.36
CA LEU A 143 -7.05 -13.79 5.73
C LEU A 143 -8.10 -12.68 5.78
N THR A 144 -8.00 -11.72 4.86
CA THR A 144 -8.96 -10.62 4.78
C THR A 144 -10.35 -11.11 4.40
N SER A 145 -10.50 -11.87 3.32
CA SER A 145 -11.82 -12.27 2.81
C SER A 145 -12.51 -13.36 3.62
N PHE A 146 -11.76 -14.27 4.26
CA PHE A 146 -12.33 -15.40 5.00
C PHE A 146 -12.47 -15.14 6.49
N TYR A 147 -11.60 -14.32 7.09
CA TYR A 147 -11.55 -14.20 8.56
C TYR A 147 -11.76 -12.76 9.03
N LEU A 148 -10.93 -11.81 8.60
CA LEU A 148 -10.97 -10.45 9.13
C LEU A 148 -12.34 -9.80 8.90
N VAL A 149 -12.88 -10.00 7.70
CA VAL A 149 -14.14 -9.43 7.29
C VAL A 149 -15.37 -10.11 7.93
N LEU A 150 -15.20 -11.30 8.52
CA LEU A 150 -16.24 -11.95 9.33
C LEU A 150 -16.22 -11.48 10.78
N TRP A 151 -15.05 -11.18 11.32
CA TRP A 151 -14.87 -10.87 12.74
C TRP A 151 -14.82 -9.37 13.05
N PHE A 152 -14.46 -8.55 12.07
CA PHE A 152 -14.23 -7.12 12.25
C PHE A 152 -14.99 -6.30 11.22
N GLU A 153 -15.32 -5.08 11.61
CA GLU A 153 -15.85 -4.07 10.69
C GLU A 153 -14.77 -3.57 9.74
N VAL A 154 -15.17 -3.10 8.55
CA VAL A 154 -14.24 -2.58 7.54
C VAL A 154 -13.34 -1.49 8.11
N ASN A 155 -13.89 -0.56 8.90
CA ASN A 155 -13.13 0.51 9.54
C ASN A 155 -12.08 0.00 10.53
N GLN A 156 -12.39 -1.05 11.30
CA GLN A 156 -11.44 -1.66 12.25
C GLN A 156 -10.27 -2.32 11.51
N ILE A 157 -10.55 -2.98 10.37
CA ILE A 157 -9.51 -3.57 9.52
C ILE A 157 -8.63 -2.47 8.93
N LEU A 158 -9.23 -1.40 8.40
CA LEU A 158 -8.49 -0.26 7.85
C LEU A 158 -7.61 0.42 8.90
N PHE A 159 -8.12 0.67 10.11
CA PHE A 159 -7.33 1.21 11.22
C PHE A 159 -6.15 0.31 11.58
N SER A 160 -6.38 -1.00 11.64
CA SER A 160 -5.33 -1.99 11.93
C SER A 160 -4.23 -1.98 10.88
N LEU A 161 -4.60 -1.90 9.59
CA LEU A 161 -3.65 -1.80 8.49
C LEU A 161 -2.88 -0.47 8.52
N CYS A 162 -3.55 0.65 8.81
CA CYS A 162 -2.88 1.95 8.98
C CYS A 162 -1.86 1.90 10.12
N GLY A 163 -2.28 1.38 11.28
CA GLY A 163 -1.42 1.20 12.45
C GLY A 163 -0.21 0.31 12.15
N LEU A 164 -0.43 -0.82 11.48
CA LEU A 164 0.65 -1.72 11.08
C LEU A 164 1.68 -1.01 10.17
N LEU A 165 1.22 -0.26 9.16
CA LEU A 165 2.10 0.49 8.28
C LEU A 165 2.91 1.55 9.03
N VAL A 166 2.27 2.32 9.91
CA VAL A 166 2.94 3.34 10.72
C VAL A 166 3.98 2.71 11.66
N VAL A 167 3.63 1.60 12.32
CA VAL A 167 4.55 0.88 13.22
C VAL A 167 5.76 0.35 12.44
N LEU A 168 5.56 -0.30 11.29
CA LEU A 168 6.67 -0.77 10.45
C LEU A 168 7.58 0.37 9.99
N GLY A 169 7.00 1.51 9.61
CA GLY A 169 7.78 2.67 9.22
C GLY A 169 8.56 3.31 10.38
N ALA A 170 7.97 3.37 11.57
CA ALA A 170 8.63 3.84 12.79
C ALA A 170 9.77 2.90 13.21
N LEU A 171 9.58 1.58 13.11
CA LEU A 171 10.63 0.60 13.37
C LEU A 171 11.80 0.74 12.39
N ALA A 172 11.54 1.00 11.11
CA ALA A 172 12.58 1.27 10.13
C ALA A 172 13.40 2.53 10.45
N TRP A 173 12.75 3.58 10.98
CA TRP A 173 13.44 4.78 11.46
C TRP A 173 14.30 4.51 12.70
N ALA A 174 13.73 3.81 13.70
CA ALA A 174 14.45 3.46 14.91
C ALA A 174 15.70 2.62 14.58
N TYR A 175 15.56 1.60 13.73
CA TYR A 175 16.67 0.75 13.32
C TYR A 175 17.79 1.54 12.63
N GLN A 176 17.44 2.48 11.74
CA GLN A 176 18.44 3.35 11.10
C GLN A 176 19.20 4.21 12.10
N HIS A 177 18.52 4.74 13.13
CA HIS A 177 19.15 5.58 14.16
C HIS A 177 20.17 4.78 14.97
N PHE A 178 19.78 3.62 15.50
CA PHE A 178 20.65 2.74 16.28
C PHE A 178 21.87 2.27 15.49
N PHE A 179 21.71 1.96 14.20
CA PHE A 179 22.84 1.53 13.36
C PHE A 179 23.79 2.68 13.07
N SER A 180 23.27 3.89 12.85
CA SER A 180 24.09 5.09 12.60
C SER A 180 24.92 5.50 13.81
N GLU A 181 24.37 5.41 15.03
CA GLU A 181 25.10 5.70 16.28
C GLU A 181 26.21 4.68 16.53
N LYS A 182 25.91 3.39 16.37
CA LYS A 182 26.90 2.32 16.58
C LYS A 182 28.07 2.40 15.61
N SER A 183 27.83 2.77 14.36
CA SER A 183 28.91 3.00 13.38
C SER A 183 29.77 4.21 13.74
N ALA A 184 29.20 5.26 14.35
CA ALA A 184 29.95 6.44 14.78
C ALA A 184 30.82 6.14 16.01
N GLU A 185 30.34 5.36 16.97
CA GLU A 185 31.11 4.95 18.15
C GLU A 185 32.32 4.07 17.79
N VAL A 186 32.17 3.15 16.83
CA VAL A 186 33.28 2.28 16.38
C VAL A 186 34.38 3.08 15.69
N LEU A 187 34.04 4.13 14.94
CA LEU A 187 35.01 5.00 14.27
C LEU A 187 35.67 6.03 15.21
N ALA A 188 35.04 6.35 16.35
CA ALA A 188 35.60 7.25 17.35
C ALA A 188 36.60 6.55 18.30
N HIS A 189 36.59 5.21 18.34
CA HIS A 189 37.39 4.40 19.26
C HIS A 189 38.34 3.39 18.57
N GLY A 190 38.47 3.42 17.24
CA GLY A 190 39.42 2.62 16.46
C GLY A 190 40.44 3.49 15.75
#